data_AF-A0A382D5T0-F1
#
_entry.id   AF-A0A382D5T0-F1
#
_cell.length_a   1.000
_cell.length_b   1.000
_cell.length_c   1.000
_cell.angle_alpha   90.00
_cell.angle_beta   90.00
_cell.angle_gamma   90.00
#
_symmetry.space_group_name_H-M   'P 1'
#
loop_
_entity.id
_entity.type
_entity.pdbx_description
1 polymer ?
#
loop_
_entity_poly.entity_id
_entity_poly.type
_entity_poly.pdbx_seq_one_letter_code
_entity_poly.pdbx_strand_id
1 'polypeptide(L)'
;MEWYKIHEILNLVFRWFHIVAGISWIGQTYLFNWMEKTLPLEVDPDAGDNVSGQLWMVHGGGFYLVEKQSKPKIMPRTLHWFKWESALTWISGFFLLIIVYYMGGLMLEPDSEMSELTASLIGISVLVLGFGFYRLLWSSPLGKNEYVGATVSFLLIIGLFIGLDQIFSSRAAMFHIGALLGTIMAANVWMIILPAQRKMIAAVENNQQPDMLLGAKAKNCSKHNTYMSIPVIFIMISSHFPVTTYGNTDNWLMLGIFILIGWAAAKWMRG
;
A
#
# COMPACT_ATOMS: atom_id res chain seq x y z
N MET A 1 -10.04 36.30 -1.05
CA MET A 1 -8.80 35.66 -0.55
C MET A 1 -7.88 35.50 -1.74
N GLU A 2 -6.65 35.98 -1.65
CA GLU A 2 -5.67 35.86 -2.73
C GLU A 2 -5.48 34.40 -3.16
N TRP A 3 -5.32 34.15 -4.46
CA TRP A 3 -5.21 32.80 -5.03
C TRP A 3 -4.11 31.95 -4.36
N TYR A 4 -2.96 32.57 -4.03
CA TYR A 4 -1.86 31.88 -3.36
C TYR A 4 -2.26 31.31 -1.99
N LYS A 5 -3.07 32.04 -1.21
CA LYS A 5 -3.55 31.59 0.11
C LYS A 5 -4.49 30.39 -0.03
N ILE A 6 -5.35 30.40 -1.05
CA ILE A 6 -6.25 29.27 -1.34
C ILE A 6 -5.42 28.03 -1.68
N HIS A 7 -4.44 28.17 -2.57
CA HIS A 7 -3.56 27.07 -2.97
C HIS A 7 -2.76 26.49 -1.79
N GLU A 8 -2.23 27.35 -0.91
CA GLU A 8 -1.51 26.95 0.29
C GLU A 8 -2.40 26.17 1.27
N ILE A 9 -3.61 26.69 1.56
CA ILE A 9 -4.58 26.02 2.43
C ILE A 9 -4.98 24.65 1.86
N LEU A 10 -5.25 24.57 0.55
CA LEU A 10 -5.58 23.30 -0.09
C LEU A 10 -4.42 22.31 0.03
N ASN A 11 -3.18 22.73 -0.22
CA ASN A 11 -2.00 21.87 -0.05
C ASN A 11 -1.90 21.34 1.38
N LEU A 12 -2.06 22.21 2.38
CA LEU A 12 -1.99 21.82 3.78
C LEU A 12 -3.10 20.82 4.15
N VAL A 13 -4.35 21.14 3.83
CA VAL A 13 -5.51 20.32 4.19
C VAL A 13 -5.46 18.95 3.51
N PHE A 14 -5.14 18.88 2.22
CA PHE A 14 -5.05 17.60 1.52
C PHE A 14 -3.88 16.75 1.99
N ARG A 15 -2.71 17.34 2.29
CA ARG A 15 -1.57 16.60 2.85
C ARG A 15 -1.90 16.05 4.23
N TRP A 16 -2.47 16.88 5.09
CA TRP A 16 -2.89 16.46 6.43
C TRP A 16 -3.93 15.34 6.36
N PHE A 17 -4.98 15.51 5.55
CA PHE A 17 -6.00 14.49 5.34
C PHE A 17 -5.41 13.19 4.79
N HIS A 18 -4.52 13.28 3.80
CA HIS A 18 -3.85 12.12 3.20
C HIS A 18 -3.03 11.34 4.23
N ILE A 19 -2.29 12.03 5.10
CA ILE A 19 -1.52 11.40 6.19
C ILE A 19 -2.47 10.70 7.18
N VAL A 20 -3.56 11.35 7.61
CA VAL A 20 -4.54 10.75 8.54
C VAL A 20 -5.22 9.53 7.93
N ALA A 21 -5.59 9.59 6.65
CA ALA A 21 -6.16 8.46 5.92
C ALA A 21 -5.14 7.31 5.81
N GLY A 22 -3.89 7.65 5.47
CA GLY A 22 -2.78 6.70 5.37
C GLY A 22 -2.48 6.00 6.69
N ILE A 23 -2.49 6.73 7.82
CA ILE A 23 -2.34 6.14 9.17
C ILE A 23 -3.49 5.19 9.47
N SER A 24 -4.73 5.59 9.18
CA SER A 24 -5.90 4.74 9.38
C SER A 24 -5.77 3.42 8.62
N TRP A 25 -5.29 3.45 7.37
CA TRP A 25 -5.16 2.25 6.54
C TRP A 25 -3.92 1.40 6.86
N ILE A 26 -2.72 2.01 6.83
CA ILE A 26 -1.46 1.30 7.04
C ILE A 26 -1.33 0.87 8.50
N GLY A 27 -1.81 1.68 9.46
CA GLY A 27 -1.83 1.32 10.87
C GLY A 27 -2.67 0.06 11.15
N GLN A 28 -3.86 -0.05 10.54
CA GLN A 28 -4.65 -1.29 10.59
C GLN A 28 -3.88 -2.48 10.00
N THR A 29 -3.19 -2.28 8.88
CA THR A 29 -2.37 -3.34 8.27
C THR A 29 -1.29 -3.84 9.24
N TYR A 30 -0.61 -2.94 9.96
CA TYR A 30 0.38 -3.32 10.97
C TYR A 30 -0.25 -4.02 12.17
N LEU A 31 -1.41 -3.55 12.64
CA LEU A 31 -2.15 -4.22 13.70
C LEU A 31 -2.53 -5.65 13.31
N PHE A 32 -3.07 -5.86 12.10
CA PHE A 32 -3.42 -7.21 11.62
C PHE A 32 -2.20 -8.11 11.49
N ASN A 33 -1.06 -7.60 10.98
CA ASN A 33 0.17 -8.39 10.91
C ASN A 33 0.68 -8.78 12.31
N TRP A 34 0.65 -7.84 13.26
CA TRP A 34 1.02 -8.12 14.65
C TRP A 34 0.09 -9.15 15.30
N MET A 35 -1.23 -9.03 15.12
CA MET A 35 -2.18 -10.01 15.62
C MET A 35 -1.92 -11.39 15.02
N GLU A 36 -1.79 -11.50 13.69
CA GLU A 36 -1.50 -12.76 13.01
C GLU A 36 -0.21 -13.44 13.49
N LYS A 37 0.81 -12.65 13.85
CA LYS A 37 2.07 -13.15 14.41
C LYS A 37 1.96 -13.56 15.88
N THR A 38 1.10 -12.88 16.65
CA THR A 38 1.01 -13.00 18.12
C THR A 38 -0.07 -13.98 18.56
N LEU A 39 -0.98 -14.40 17.66
CA LEU A 39 -1.98 -15.42 17.97
C LEU A 39 -1.27 -16.67 18.52
N PRO A 40 -1.53 -17.06 19.79
CA PRO A 40 -0.91 -18.20 20.43
C PRO A 40 -1.31 -19.50 19.73
N LEU A 41 -0.37 -20.44 19.70
CA LEU A 41 -0.58 -21.79 19.18
C LEU A 41 -1.53 -22.59 20.07
N GLU A 42 -1.49 -22.33 21.37
CA GLU A 42 -2.37 -22.95 22.36
C GLU A 42 -3.63 -22.09 22.51
N VAL A 43 -4.72 -22.61 21.98
CA VAL A 43 -6.07 -22.06 22.13
C VAL A 43 -6.59 -22.51 23.51
N ASP A 44 -7.39 -21.66 24.17
CA ASP A 44 -8.06 -22.03 25.43
C ASP A 44 -8.78 -23.38 25.27
N PRO A 45 -8.62 -24.34 26.22
CA PRO A 45 -9.32 -25.62 26.18
C PRO A 45 -10.84 -25.50 26.01
N ASP A 46 -11.44 -24.40 26.47
CA ASP A 46 -12.88 -24.14 26.37
C ASP A 46 -13.27 -23.43 25.07
N ALA A 47 -12.32 -23.10 24.20
CA ALA A 47 -12.61 -22.46 22.92
C ALA A 47 -13.35 -23.40 21.96
N GLY A 48 -14.13 -22.81 21.05
CA GLY A 48 -14.84 -23.58 20.04
C GLY A 48 -13.91 -24.24 19.01
N ASP A 49 -14.28 -25.42 18.52
CA ASP A 49 -13.55 -26.18 17.48
C ASP A 49 -13.24 -25.39 16.18
N ASN A 50 -13.95 -24.28 15.93
CA ASN A 50 -13.76 -23.43 14.76
C ASN A 50 -12.74 -22.30 14.98
N VAL A 51 -12.22 -22.15 16.20
CA VAL A 51 -11.24 -21.15 16.61
C VAL A 51 -9.84 -21.68 16.30
N SER A 52 -9.10 -20.89 15.53
CA SER A 52 -7.73 -21.20 15.09
C SER A 52 -6.66 -20.37 15.81
N GLY A 53 -7.07 -19.53 16.75
CA GLY A 53 -6.20 -18.68 17.56
C GLY A 53 -7.02 -17.66 18.36
N GLN A 54 -6.52 -17.28 19.54
CA GLN A 54 -7.16 -16.32 20.44
C GLN A 54 -6.17 -15.30 20.98
N LEU A 55 -6.50 -14.01 20.92
CA LEU A 55 -5.64 -12.95 21.42
C LEU A 55 -6.40 -12.09 22.42
N TRP A 56 -5.85 -12.01 23.64
CA TRP A 56 -6.31 -11.06 24.66
C TRP A 56 -5.56 -9.74 24.52
N MET A 57 -6.31 -8.64 24.53
CA MET A 57 -5.77 -7.28 24.45
C MET A 57 -6.40 -6.41 25.53
N VAL A 58 -5.65 -5.41 26.01
CA VAL A 58 -6.16 -4.37 26.91
C VAL A 58 -5.99 -3.00 26.26
N HIS A 59 -7.07 -2.21 26.22
CA HIS A 59 -7.02 -0.84 25.71
C HIS A 59 -8.13 0.01 26.33
N GLY A 60 -7.85 1.29 26.62
CA GLY A 60 -8.86 2.21 27.16
C GLY A 60 -9.53 1.74 28.47
N GLY A 61 -8.86 0.90 29.27
CA GLY A 61 -9.41 0.33 30.50
C GLY A 61 -10.29 -0.92 30.32
N GLY A 62 -10.48 -1.40 29.09
CA GLY A 62 -11.24 -2.62 28.79
C GLY A 62 -10.34 -3.78 28.33
N PHE A 63 -10.84 -5.01 28.52
CA PHE A 63 -10.23 -6.24 28.01
C PHE A 63 -11.01 -6.75 26.79
N TYR A 64 -10.30 -7.15 25.75
CA TYR A 64 -10.83 -7.61 24.48
C TYR A 64 -10.29 -9.01 24.18
N LEU A 65 -11.17 -9.93 23.80
CA LEU A 65 -10.81 -11.23 23.24
C LEU A 65 -11.07 -11.21 21.74
N VAL A 66 -10.03 -11.44 20.94
CA VAL A 66 -10.13 -11.61 19.50
C VAL A 66 -9.91 -13.07 19.15
N GLU A 67 -10.92 -13.70 18.56
CA GLU A 67 -10.83 -15.06 18.06
C GLU A 67 -10.74 -15.08 16.54
N LYS A 68 -9.73 -15.76 16.02
CA LYS A 68 -9.63 -16.01 14.58
C LYS A 68 -10.38 -17.30 14.24
N GLN A 69 -11.48 -17.16 13.53
CA GLN A 69 -12.32 -18.30 13.12
C GLN A 69 -12.18 -18.56 11.62
N SER A 70 -11.90 -19.82 11.25
CA SER A 70 -11.81 -20.21 9.83
C SER A 70 -13.18 -20.30 9.16
N LYS A 71 -14.19 -20.67 9.94
CA LYS A 71 -15.61 -20.59 9.60
C LYS A 71 -16.33 -19.98 10.80
N PRO A 72 -17.01 -18.83 10.65
CA PRO A 72 -17.73 -18.25 11.76
C PRO A 72 -18.92 -19.15 12.15
N LYS A 73 -19.09 -19.40 13.45
CA LYS A 73 -20.23 -20.18 13.98
C LYS A 73 -21.56 -19.47 13.73
N ILE A 74 -21.55 -18.14 13.87
CA ILE A 74 -22.70 -17.28 13.63
C ILE A 74 -22.22 -16.19 12.67
N MET A 75 -22.90 -16.04 11.54
CA MET A 75 -22.66 -14.90 10.66
C MET A 75 -23.10 -13.62 11.38
N PRO A 76 -22.18 -12.68 11.68
CA PRO A 76 -22.53 -11.48 12.43
C PRO A 76 -23.41 -10.57 11.58
N ARG A 77 -24.31 -9.83 12.23
CA ARG A 77 -25.19 -8.86 11.56
C ARG A 77 -24.40 -7.74 10.85
N THR A 78 -23.23 -7.41 11.40
CA THR A 78 -22.35 -6.37 10.89
C THR A 78 -20.95 -6.94 10.69
N LEU A 79 -20.48 -6.92 9.45
CA LEU A 79 -19.09 -7.15 9.10
C LEU A 79 -18.45 -5.81 8.74
N HIS A 80 -17.39 -5.43 9.46
CA HIS A 80 -16.62 -4.26 9.10
C HIS A 80 -15.66 -4.61 7.95
N TRP A 81 -15.66 -3.77 6.91
CA TRP A 81 -14.81 -3.93 5.73
C TRP A 81 -13.84 -2.75 5.64
N PHE A 82 -12.55 -3.03 5.80
CA PHE A 82 -11.45 -2.05 5.72
C PHE A 82 -11.15 -1.62 4.28
N LYS A 83 -12.17 -1.10 3.58
CA LYS A 83 -12.09 -0.68 2.18
C LYS A 83 -11.96 0.83 2.02
N TRP A 84 -12.61 1.59 2.90
CA TRP A 84 -12.72 3.04 2.75
C TRP A 84 -11.42 3.74 3.08
N GLU A 85 -10.67 3.23 4.05
CA GLU A 85 -9.37 3.73 4.45
C GLU A 85 -8.38 3.66 3.26
N SER A 86 -8.40 2.55 2.52
CA SER A 86 -7.60 2.41 1.30
C SER A 86 -8.03 3.36 0.18
N ALA A 87 -9.34 3.51 -0.04
CA ALA A 87 -9.87 4.41 -1.07
C ALA A 87 -9.58 5.88 -0.75
N LEU A 88 -9.86 6.32 0.48
CA LEU A 88 -9.63 7.70 0.91
C LEU A 88 -8.14 8.06 0.85
N THR A 89 -7.25 7.15 1.23
CA THR A 89 -5.80 7.35 1.10
C THR A 89 -5.40 7.51 -0.37
N TRP A 90 -5.85 6.61 -1.24
CA TRP A 90 -5.51 6.68 -2.66
C TRP A 90 -6.09 7.92 -3.35
N ILE A 91 -7.37 8.21 -3.13
CA ILE A 91 -8.05 9.39 -3.70
C ILE A 91 -7.33 10.67 -3.27
N SER A 92 -7.06 10.84 -1.98
CA SER A 92 -6.36 12.04 -1.48
C SER A 92 -4.93 12.14 -2.01
N GLY A 93 -4.20 11.03 -2.13
CA GLY A 93 -2.86 11.01 -2.71
C GLY A 93 -2.85 11.35 -4.20
N PHE A 94 -3.84 10.85 -4.95
CA PHE A 94 -4.00 11.17 -6.36
C PHE A 94 -4.36 12.63 -6.58
N PHE A 95 -5.24 13.21 -5.74
CA PHE A 95 -5.50 14.65 -5.76
C PHE A 95 -4.25 15.48 -5.45
N LEU A 96 -3.42 15.06 -4.50
CA LEU A 96 -2.14 15.70 -4.25
C LEU A 96 -1.20 15.63 -5.46
N LEU A 97 -1.18 14.51 -6.18
CA LEU A 97 -0.40 14.38 -7.41
C LEU A 97 -0.86 15.37 -8.47
N ILE A 98 -2.18 15.52 -8.65
CA ILE A 98 -2.77 16.50 -9.56
C ILE A 98 -2.38 17.93 -9.15
N ILE A 99 -2.66 18.32 -7.91
CA ILE A 99 -2.48 19.70 -7.43
C ILE A 99 -1.00 20.10 -7.47
N VAL A 100 -0.12 19.21 -7.00
CA VAL A 100 1.29 19.55 -6.76
C VAL A 100 2.14 19.37 -8.02
N TYR A 101 1.86 18.33 -8.82
CA TYR A 101 2.73 17.96 -9.94
C TYR A 101 2.09 18.29 -11.29
N TYR A 102 0.87 17.80 -11.57
CA TYR A 102 0.26 17.97 -12.89
C TYR A 102 -0.27 19.39 -13.15
N MET A 103 -0.71 20.09 -12.10
CA MET A 103 -1.16 21.49 -12.17
C MET A 103 -0.18 22.46 -11.51
N GLY A 104 0.69 21.96 -10.63
CA GLY A 104 1.58 22.78 -9.80
C GLY A 104 2.95 23.08 -10.43
N GLY A 105 3.25 22.52 -11.60
CA GLY A 105 4.49 22.81 -12.35
C GLY A 105 5.76 22.22 -11.72
N LEU A 106 5.63 21.19 -10.87
CA LEU A 106 6.77 20.50 -10.25
C LEU A 106 7.15 19.20 -10.99
N MET A 107 6.51 18.90 -12.12
CA MET A 107 6.77 17.69 -12.90
C MET A 107 8.14 17.69 -13.57
N LEU A 108 8.53 18.82 -14.15
CA LEU A 108 9.70 18.95 -15.01
C LEU A 108 10.71 19.92 -14.40
N GLU A 109 11.98 19.78 -14.79
CA GLU A 109 12.99 20.80 -14.53
C GLU A 109 12.72 22.06 -15.39
N PRO A 110 13.11 23.26 -14.93
CA PRO A 110 12.77 24.52 -15.61
C PRO A 110 13.23 24.64 -17.07
N ASP A 111 14.26 23.90 -17.47
CA ASP A 111 14.88 23.88 -18.80
C ASP A 111 14.40 22.72 -19.68
N SER A 112 13.44 21.92 -19.22
CA SER A 112 12.90 20.80 -19.98
C SER A 112 12.17 21.25 -21.25
N GLU A 113 12.49 20.63 -22.38
CA GLU A 113 11.77 20.83 -23.65
C GLU A 113 10.43 20.06 -23.69
N MET A 114 10.18 19.16 -22.72
CA MET A 114 8.96 18.36 -22.67
C MET A 114 7.74 19.21 -22.28
N SER A 115 6.60 18.99 -22.92
CA SER A 115 5.36 19.65 -22.50
C SER A 115 4.77 19.03 -21.23
N GLU A 116 4.17 19.87 -20.39
CA GLU A 116 3.49 19.45 -19.14
C GLU A 116 2.40 18.38 -19.38
N LEU A 117 1.69 18.48 -20.50
CA LEU A 117 0.69 17.48 -20.89
C LEU A 117 1.34 16.12 -21.15
N THR A 118 2.47 16.09 -21.87
CA THR A 118 3.21 14.85 -22.15
C THR A 118 3.72 14.23 -20.86
N ALA A 119 4.31 15.05 -19.99
CA ALA A 119 4.80 14.61 -18.68
C ALA A 119 3.66 14.02 -17.83
N SER A 120 2.50 14.69 -17.79
CA SER A 120 1.31 14.21 -17.08
C SER A 120 0.77 12.89 -17.63
N LEU A 121 0.73 12.74 -18.96
CA LEU A 121 0.29 11.49 -19.60
C LEU A 121 1.25 10.33 -19.30
N ILE A 122 2.56 10.58 -19.28
CA ILE A 122 3.56 9.58 -18.86
C ILE A 122 3.33 9.21 -17.40
N GLY A 123 3.19 10.20 -16.50
CA GLY A 123 2.94 9.98 -15.08
C GLY A 123 1.70 9.13 -14.81
N ILE A 124 0.56 9.44 -15.45
CA ILE A 124 -0.68 8.65 -15.36
C ILE A 124 -0.47 7.24 -15.94
N SER A 125 0.22 7.11 -17.07
CA SER A 125 0.51 5.82 -17.70
C SER A 125 1.34 4.93 -16.79
N VAL A 126 2.30 5.48 -16.05
CA VAL A 126 3.09 4.73 -15.06
C VAL A 126 2.17 4.12 -13.99
N LEU A 127 1.20 4.88 -13.47
CA LEU A 127 0.27 4.38 -12.44
C LEU A 127 -0.63 3.26 -12.98
N VAL A 128 -1.20 3.44 -14.17
CA VAL A 128 -2.13 2.49 -14.80
C VAL A 128 -1.41 1.23 -15.26
N LEU A 129 -0.35 1.38 -16.05
CA LEU A 129 0.42 0.27 -16.60
C LEU A 129 1.21 -0.45 -15.52
N GLY A 130 1.70 0.27 -14.50
CA GLY A 130 2.47 -0.31 -13.41
C GLY A 130 1.67 -1.33 -12.61
N PHE A 131 0.37 -1.11 -12.38
CA PHE A 131 -0.50 -2.15 -11.80
C PHE A 131 -0.63 -3.38 -12.71
N GLY A 132 -0.75 -3.16 -14.03
CA GLY A 132 -0.75 -4.23 -15.03
C GLY A 132 0.53 -5.06 -15.01
N PHE A 133 1.70 -4.42 -15.04
CA PHE A 133 3.00 -5.08 -14.94
C PHE A 133 3.18 -5.85 -13.64
N TYR A 134 2.78 -5.25 -12.51
CA TYR A 134 2.74 -5.94 -11.22
C TYR A 134 1.89 -7.21 -11.31
N ARG A 135 0.68 -7.13 -11.89
CA ARG A 135 -0.22 -8.28 -11.99
C ARG A 135 0.35 -9.36 -12.89
N LEU A 136 0.96 -9.00 -14.03
CA LEU A 136 1.61 -9.92 -14.94
C LEU A 136 2.77 -10.64 -14.25
N LEU A 137 3.67 -9.90 -13.60
CA LEU A 137 4.80 -10.48 -12.87
C LEU A 137 4.35 -11.50 -11.82
N TRP A 138 3.43 -11.11 -10.94
CA TRP A 138 2.99 -11.96 -9.82
C TRP A 138 1.96 -13.03 -10.22
N SER A 139 1.51 -13.06 -11.48
CA SER A 139 0.75 -14.18 -12.05
C SER A 139 1.59 -15.08 -12.97
N SER A 140 2.78 -14.63 -13.37
CA SER A 140 3.72 -15.40 -14.19
C SER A 140 4.43 -16.51 -13.37
N PRO A 141 5.18 -17.42 -14.04
CA PRO A 141 6.03 -18.39 -13.36
C PRO A 141 7.05 -17.76 -12.41
N LEU A 142 7.52 -16.55 -12.69
CA LEU A 142 8.49 -15.84 -11.83
C LEU A 142 7.89 -15.52 -10.47
N GLY A 143 6.60 -15.17 -10.42
CA GLY A 143 5.86 -14.88 -9.20
C GLY A 143 5.57 -16.09 -8.33
N LYS A 144 5.83 -17.32 -8.82
CA LYS A 144 5.68 -18.55 -8.01
C LYS A 144 6.78 -18.67 -6.95
N ASN A 145 7.97 -18.13 -7.22
CA ASN A 145 9.04 -18.02 -6.24
C ASN A 145 9.08 -16.59 -5.72
N GLU A 146 8.76 -16.42 -4.44
CA GLU A 146 8.65 -15.10 -3.81
C GLU A 146 9.96 -14.30 -3.87
N TYR A 147 11.11 -14.95 -3.75
CA TYR A 147 12.42 -14.28 -3.80
C TYR A 147 12.73 -13.78 -5.21
N VAL A 148 12.41 -14.58 -6.22
CA VAL A 148 12.57 -14.18 -7.63
C VAL A 148 11.61 -13.04 -7.96
N GLY A 149 10.32 -13.17 -7.63
CA GLY A 149 9.32 -12.13 -7.85
C GLY A 149 9.66 -10.81 -7.15
N ALA A 150 10.16 -10.88 -5.91
CA ALA A 150 10.63 -9.71 -5.16
C ALA A 150 11.87 -9.09 -5.82
N THR A 151 12.87 -9.88 -6.18
CA THR A 151 14.10 -9.38 -6.84
C THR A 151 13.77 -8.68 -8.16
N VAL A 152 12.92 -9.29 -8.99
CA VAL A 152 12.48 -8.67 -10.25
C VAL A 152 11.69 -7.38 -9.97
N SER A 153 10.79 -7.38 -8.98
CA SER A 153 10.05 -6.17 -8.58
C SER A 153 10.99 -5.04 -8.15
N PHE A 154 12.03 -5.36 -7.38
CA PHE A 154 13.06 -4.39 -6.95
C PHE A 154 13.76 -3.77 -8.16
N LEU A 155 14.27 -4.61 -9.07
CA LEU A 155 14.97 -4.16 -10.26
C LEU A 155 14.06 -3.31 -11.18
N LEU A 156 12.79 -3.68 -11.33
CA LEU A 156 11.82 -2.91 -12.11
C LEU A 156 11.52 -1.55 -11.46
N ILE A 157 11.40 -1.48 -10.13
CA ILE A 157 11.17 -0.21 -9.43
C ILE A 157 12.38 0.71 -9.57
N ILE A 158 13.60 0.20 -9.39
CA ILE A 158 14.83 0.98 -9.55
C ILE A 158 15.02 1.42 -10.99
N GLY A 159 14.85 0.52 -11.96
CA GLY A 159 14.93 0.85 -13.37
C GLY A 159 13.89 1.87 -13.81
N LEU A 160 12.65 1.75 -13.31
CA LEU A 160 11.60 2.73 -13.54
C LEU A 160 11.97 4.09 -12.93
N PHE A 161 12.48 4.11 -11.69
CA PHE A 161 12.91 5.35 -11.05
C PHE A 161 14.00 6.05 -11.85
N ILE A 162 15.06 5.33 -12.25
CA ILE A 162 16.14 5.87 -13.08
C ILE A 162 15.59 6.41 -14.41
N GLY A 163 14.66 5.68 -15.05
CA GLY A 163 14.04 6.14 -16.29
C GLY A 163 13.18 7.39 -16.12
N LEU A 164 12.44 7.51 -15.02
CA LEU A 164 11.66 8.71 -14.69
C LEU A 164 12.53 9.90 -14.30
N ASP A 165 13.63 9.66 -13.58
CA ASP A 165 14.58 10.68 -13.13
C ASP A 165 15.32 11.35 -14.30
N GLN A 166 15.35 10.72 -15.48
CA GLN A 166 15.90 11.31 -16.70
C GLN A 166 14.94 12.29 -17.40
N ILE A 167 13.64 12.23 -17.10
CA ILE A 167 12.62 13.01 -17.83
C ILE A 167 11.82 13.95 -16.93
N PHE A 168 11.68 13.62 -15.65
CA PHE A 168 10.99 14.41 -14.64
C PHE A 168 12.02 15.05 -13.70
N SER A 169 11.59 16.04 -12.93
CA SER A 169 12.38 16.46 -11.77
C SER A 169 12.60 15.25 -10.84
N SER A 170 13.77 15.16 -10.20
CA SER A 170 14.08 14.01 -9.33
C SER A 170 13.07 13.84 -8.20
N ARG A 171 12.52 14.97 -7.75
CA ARG A 171 11.41 15.00 -6.81
C ARG A 171 10.18 14.34 -7.41
N ALA A 172 9.73 14.76 -8.60
CA ALA A 172 8.56 14.17 -9.25
C ALA A 172 8.75 12.68 -9.52
N ALA A 173 9.91 12.24 -10.00
CA ALA A 173 10.23 10.83 -10.20
C ALA A 173 10.07 10.02 -8.89
N MET A 174 10.62 10.52 -7.78
CA MET A 174 10.52 9.85 -6.47
C MET A 174 9.06 9.72 -6.00
N PHE A 175 8.27 10.79 -6.11
CA PHE A 175 6.86 10.77 -5.72
C PHE A 175 6.00 9.91 -6.65
N HIS A 176 6.36 9.76 -7.94
CA HIS A 176 5.68 8.84 -8.85
C HIS A 176 5.92 7.38 -8.50
N ILE A 177 7.10 7.02 -7.99
CA ILE A 177 7.32 5.68 -7.41
C ILE A 177 6.40 5.46 -6.21
N GLY A 178 6.30 6.44 -5.29
CA GLY A 178 5.39 6.35 -4.14
C GLY A 178 3.93 6.23 -4.55
N ALA A 179 3.50 7.03 -5.53
CA ALA A 179 2.15 6.99 -6.09
C ALA A 179 1.85 5.66 -6.79
N LEU A 180 2.83 5.08 -7.51
CA LEU A 180 2.70 3.76 -8.12
C LEU A 180 2.49 2.67 -7.07
N LEU A 181 3.36 2.62 -6.06
CA LEU A 181 3.25 1.64 -4.97
C LEU A 181 1.90 1.78 -4.24
N GLY A 182 1.49 3.01 -3.91
CA GLY A 182 0.18 3.29 -3.31
C GLY A 182 -1.00 2.88 -4.21
N THR A 183 -0.88 3.06 -5.52
CA THR A 183 -1.89 2.63 -6.51
C THR A 183 -2.00 1.13 -6.59
N ILE A 184 -0.86 0.41 -6.66
CA ILE A 184 -0.85 -1.06 -6.62
C ILE A 184 -1.49 -1.55 -5.31
N MET A 185 -1.15 -0.92 -4.19
CA MET A 185 -1.71 -1.27 -2.88
C MET A 185 -3.23 -1.12 -2.83
N ALA A 186 -3.75 0.01 -3.33
CA ALA A 186 -5.19 0.28 -3.34
C ALA A 186 -5.92 -0.66 -4.32
N ALA A 187 -5.35 -0.88 -5.50
CA ALA A 187 -5.89 -1.81 -6.49
C ALA A 187 -5.90 -3.26 -5.97
N ASN A 188 -4.88 -3.69 -5.23
CA ASN A 188 -4.88 -4.99 -4.54
C ASN A 188 -6.09 -5.13 -3.60
N VAL A 189 -6.43 -4.08 -2.83
CA VAL A 189 -7.61 -4.10 -1.96
C VAL A 189 -8.89 -4.23 -2.78
N TRP A 190 -9.11 -3.32 -3.72
CA TRP A 190 -10.40 -3.20 -4.41
C TRP A 190 -10.65 -4.24 -5.49
N MET A 191 -9.61 -4.71 -6.18
CA MET A 191 -9.73 -5.62 -7.33
C MET A 191 -9.44 -7.07 -6.99
N ILE A 192 -8.77 -7.36 -5.86
CA ILE A 192 -8.36 -8.73 -5.50
C ILE A 192 -8.90 -9.14 -4.13
N ILE A 193 -8.58 -8.39 -3.08
CA ILE A 193 -8.93 -8.75 -1.70
C ILE A 193 -10.44 -8.69 -1.48
N LEU A 194 -11.09 -7.57 -1.80
CA LEU A 194 -12.54 -7.42 -1.58
C LEU A 194 -13.37 -8.41 -2.39
N PRO A 195 -13.13 -8.66 -3.70
CA PRO A 195 -13.87 -9.67 -4.44
C PRO A 195 -13.66 -11.09 -3.89
N ALA A 196 -12.45 -11.44 -3.45
CA ALA A 196 -12.16 -12.73 -2.83
C ALA A 196 -12.94 -12.91 -1.52
N GLN A 197 -12.88 -11.91 -0.63
CA GLN A 197 -13.60 -11.91 0.64
C GLN A 197 -15.13 -11.98 0.44
N ARG A 198 -15.68 -11.27 -0.55
CA ARG A 198 -17.13 -11.35 -0.87
C ARG A 198 -17.55 -12.76 -1.27
N LYS A 199 -16.76 -13.43 -2.10
CA LYS A 199 -17.00 -14.83 -2.51
C LYS A 199 -16.90 -15.79 -1.32
N MET A 200 -15.92 -15.59 -0.43
CA MET A 200 -15.77 -16.40 0.77
C MET A 200 -16.97 -16.24 1.71
N ILE A 201 -17.44 -15.01 1.93
CA ILE A 201 -18.61 -14.73 2.77
C ILE A 201 -19.87 -15.34 2.15
N ALA A 202 -20.10 -15.15 0.85
CA ALA A 202 -21.24 -15.76 0.17
C ALA A 202 -21.23 -17.30 0.26
N ALA A 203 -20.06 -17.94 0.23
CA ALA A 203 -19.97 -19.38 0.45
C ALA A 203 -20.41 -19.76 1.87
N VAL A 204 -19.93 -19.06 2.91
CA VAL A 204 -20.32 -19.31 4.30
C VAL A 204 -21.83 -19.10 4.51
N GLU A 205 -22.39 -18.02 3.97
CA GLU A 205 -23.83 -17.71 4.05
C GLU A 205 -24.70 -18.82 3.44
N ASN A 206 -24.20 -19.48 2.39
CA ASN A 206 -24.87 -20.60 1.74
C ASN A 206 -24.50 -21.97 2.35
N ASN A 207 -23.89 -22.01 3.53
CA ASN A 207 -23.39 -23.22 4.21
C ASN A 207 -22.36 -24.03 3.38
N GLN A 208 -21.72 -23.41 2.39
CA GLN A 208 -20.66 -24.00 1.60
C GLN A 208 -19.29 -23.76 2.23
N GLN A 209 -18.30 -24.58 1.87
CA GLN A 209 -16.91 -24.37 2.27
C GLN A 209 -16.29 -23.25 1.41
N PRO A 210 -15.69 -22.20 2.01
CA PRO A 210 -15.01 -21.16 1.26
C PRO A 210 -13.83 -21.70 0.44
N ASP A 211 -13.63 -21.17 -0.76
CA ASP A 211 -12.46 -21.48 -1.57
C ASP A 211 -11.19 -20.89 -0.93
N MET A 212 -10.38 -21.77 -0.35
CA MET A 212 -9.13 -21.41 0.33
C MET A 212 -8.08 -20.82 -0.64
N LEU A 213 -8.17 -21.09 -1.95
CA LEU A 213 -7.29 -20.48 -2.94
C LEU A 213 -7.56 -18.98 -3.09
N LEU A 214 -8.81 -18.54 -2.93
CA LEU A 214 -9.15 -17.11 -2.91
C LEU A 214 -8.57 -16.42 -1.67
N GLY A 215 -8.69 -17.08 -0.50
CA GLY A 215 -8.09 -16.61 0.75
C GLY A 215 -6.56 -16.49 0.65
N ALA A 216 -5.90 -17.49 0.08
CA ALA A 216 -4.45 -17.47 -0.13
C ALA A 216 -4.01 -16.33 -1.08
N LYS A 217 -4.74 -16.11 -2.18
CA LYS A 217 -4.48 -14.99 -3.10
C LYS A 217 -4.63 -13.63 -2.41
N ALA A 218 -5.72 -13.44 -1.66
CA ALA A 218 -5.94 -12.20 -0.90
C ALA A 218 -4.85 -11.97 0.16
N LYS A 219 -4.44 -13.03 0.87
CA LYS A 219 -3.33 -12.99 1.85
C LYS A 219 -2.01 -12.60 1.20
N ASN A 220 -1.70 -13.12 0.01
CA ASN A 220 -0.48 -12.75 -0.73
C ASN A 220 -0.49 -11.28 -1.16
N CYS A 221 -1.61 -10.76 -1.67
CA CYS A 221 -1.72 -9.34 -1.99
C CYS A 221 -1.59 -8.44 -0.74
N SER A 222 -2.17 -8.86 0.38
CA SER A 222 -1.98 -8.18 1.68
C SER A 222 -0.52 -8.21 2.15
N LYS A 223 0.20 -9.32 1.92
CA LYS A 223 1.65 -9.42 2.11
C LYS A 223 2.38 -8.38 1.28
N HIS A 224 2.13 -8.31 -0.03
CA HIS A 224 2.77 -7.33 -0.89
C HIS A 224 2.48 -5.89 -0.42
N ASN A 225 1.24 -5.59 -0.01
CA ASN A 225 0.89 -4.28 0.52
C ASN A 225 1.71 -3.89 1.76
N THR A 226 2.00 -4.83 2.66
CA THR A 226 2.86 -4.57 3.82
C THR A 226 4.30 -4.25 3.39
N TYR A 227 4.84 -4.95 2.40
CA TYR A 227 6.20 -4.72 1.92
C TYR A 227 6.33 -3.41 1.13
N MET A 228 5.24 -2.93 0.52
CA MET A 228 5.19 -1.64 -0.18
C MET A 228 4.91 -0.46 0.77
N SER A 229 4.21 -0.66 1.89
CA SER A 229 3.79 0.44 2.76
C SER A 229 4.97 1.15 3.44
N ILE A 230 6.00 0.43 3.87
CA ILE A 230 7.17 1.04 4.52
C ILE A 230 7.98 1.92 3.53
N PRO A 231 8.33 1.46 2.31
CA PRO A 231 8.92 2.32 1.30
C PRO A 231 8.06 3.53 0.92
N VAL A 232 6.73 3.38 0.86
CA VAL A 232 5.82 4.51 0.59
C VAL A 232 5.94 5.57 1.69
N ILE A 233 6.00 5.17 2.97
CA ILE A 233 6.20 6.10 4.08
C ILE A 233 7.54 6.84 3.94
N PHE A 234 8.62 6.14 3.58
CA PHE A 234 9.91 6.78 3.30
C PHE A 234 9.80 7.85 2.20
N ILE A 235 9.14 7.52 1.08
CA ILE A 235 8.94 8.47 -0.03
C ILE A 235 8.12 9.68 0.43
N MET A 236 7.10 9.49 1.27
CA MET A 236 6.30 10.60 1.81
C MET A 236 7.13 11.58 2.63
N ILE A 237 8.07 11.08 3.45
CA ILE A 237 8.95 11.94 4.27
C ILE A 237 10.16 12.47 3.49
N SER A 238 10.44 11.95 2.30
CA SER A 238 11.65 12.26 1.53
C SER A 238 11.82 13.75 1.24
N SER A 239 10.72 14.50 1.09
CA SER A 239 10.74 15.95 0.87
C SER A 239 11.24 16.78 2.05
N HIS A 240 11.35 16.19 3.24
CA HIS A 240 11.99 16.85 4.39
C HIS A 240 13.51 16.74 4.37
N PHE A 241 14.08 15.88 3.51
CA PHE A 241 15.52 15.64 3.41
C PHE A 241 16.00 15.67 1.95
N PRO A 242 15.70 16.74 1.19
CA PRO A 242 15.91 16.79 -0.26
C PRO A 242 17.35 16.49 -0.67
N VAL A 243 18.34 17.00 0.07
CA VAL A 243 19.77 16.78 -0.21
C VAL A 243 20.13 15.29 -0.20
N THR A 244 19.57 14.53 0.75
CA THR A 244 19.90 13.11 0.96
C THR A 244 19.02 12.18 0.13
N THR A 245 17.84 12.60 -0.30
CA THR A 245 16.87 11.70 -0.95
C THR A 245 16.90 11.81 -2.47
N TYR A 246 16.39 12.91 -3.02
CA TYR A 246 16.27 13.09 -4.48
C TYR A 246 17.24 14.13 -5.06
N GLY A 247 17.83 14.99 -4.24
CA GLY A 247 18.71 16.09 -4.66
C GLY A 247 20.19 15.72 -4.79
N ASN A 248 20.54 14.43 -4.76
CA ASN A 248 21.90 13.93 -4.99
C ASN A 248 21.94 12.98 -6.19
N THR A 249 23.15 12.79 -6.74
CA THR A 249 23.41 11.93 -7.90
C THR A 249 23.16 10.45 -7.64
N ASP A 250 23.14 10.03 -6.38
CA ASP A 250 22.93 8.65 -5.94
C ASP A 250 21.50 8.42 -5.41
N ASN A 251 20.55 9.26 -5.82
CA ASN A 251 19.15 9.24 -5.37
C ASN A 251 18.49 7.84 -5.51
N TRP A 252 18.82 7.10 -6.56
CA TRP A 252 18.35 5.74 -6.83
C TRP A 252 18.90 4.74 -5.82
N LEU A 253 20.13 4.93 -5.34
CA LEU A 253 20.75 4.11 -4.31
C LEU A 253 20.02 4.32 -2.98
N MET A 254 19.72 5.57 -2.66
CA MET A 254 18.98 5.93 -1.46
C MET A 254 17.57 5.33 -1.47
N LEU A 255 16.85 5.43 -2.59
CA LEU A 255 15.58 4.74 -2.78
C LEU A 255 15.72 3.23 -2.58
N GLY A 256 16.71 2.61 -3.22
CA GLY A 256 16.95 1.17 -3.12
C GLY A 256 17.26 0.69 -1.70
N ILE A 257 18.13 1.38 -0.98
CA ILE A 257 18.49 1.07 0.42
C ILE A 257 17.24 1.12 1.30
N PHE A 258 16.45 2.19 1.21
CA PHE A 258 15.25 2.33 2.04
C PHE A 258 14.12 1.36 1.64
N ILE A 259 14.06 0.93 0.37
CA ILE A 259 13.19 -0.19 -0.02
C ILE A 259 13.62 -1.47 0.69
N LEU A 260 14.90 -1.81 0.68
CA LEU A 260 15.42 -3.03 1.30
C LEU A 260 15.27 -3.02 2.83
N ILE A 261 15.56 -1.89 3.48
CA ILE A 261 15.30 -1.69 4.91
C ILE A 261 13.80 -1.86 5.19
N GLY A 262 12.95 -1.26 4.36
CA GLY A 262 11.50 -1.37 4.48
C GLY A 262 11.01 -2.82 4.36
N TRP A 263 11.61 -3.60 3.47
CA TRP A 263 11.30 -5.03 3.33
C TRP A 263 11.77 -5.84 4.53
N ALA A 264 12.95 -5.54 5.08
CA ALA A 264 13.42 -6.17 6.31
C ALA A 264 12.47 -5.87 7.49
N ALA A 265 12.02 -4.62 7.62
CA ALA A 265 11.03 -4.23 8.63
C ALA A 265 9.68 -4.93 8.41
N ALA A 266 9.20 -4.99 7.17
CA ALA A 266 7.97 -5.69 6.81
C ALA A 266 8.03 -7.19 7.11
N LYS A 267 9.19 -7.83 6.88
CA LYS A 267 9.46 -9.21 7.26
C LYS A 267 9.37 -9.38 8.78
N TRP A 268 10.12 -8.57 9.54
CA TRP A 268 10.12 -8.62 11.00
C TRP A 268 8.72 -8.48 11.62
N MET A 269 7.89 -7.57 11.10
CA MET A 269 6.51 -7.37 11.57
C MET A 269 5.62 -8.60 11.35
N ARG A 270 5.90 -9.40 10.32
CA ARG A 270 5.06 -10.55 9.92
C ARG A 270 5.52 -11.89 10.50
N GLY A 271 6.70 -11.92 11.14
CA GLY A 271 7.32 -13.15 11.63
C GLY A 271 7.99 -13.93 10.51
#